data_AF-A0AA41MDC3-F1
#
_entry.id   AF-A0AA41MDC3-F1
#
_cell.length_a   1.000
_cell.length_b   1.000
_cell.length_c   1.000
_cell.angle_alpha   90.00
_cell.angle_beta   90.00
_cell.angle_gamma   90.00
#
_symmetry.space_group_name_H-M   'P 1'
#
loop_
_entity.id
_entity.type
_entity.pdbx_description
1 polymer ?
#
loop_
_entity_poly.entity_id
_entity_poly.type
_entity_poly.pdbx_seq_one_letter_code
_entity_poly.pdbx_strand_id
1 'polypeptide(L)'
;MEMHHEALSEALHGDNVGLNVKNVSVQDVCRGYVAGDNKNDPPMEATGFTAQVIILNHAGQISARCAPVLDCHTAHIACKFAELKEKIDRCSCKKPEDGPKFLKSGDAAIVVWFQESPCVLRTSLIILLWVVLLFVK
;
A
#
# COMPACT_ATOMS: atom_id res chain seq x y z
N MET A 1 17.24 15.38 16.12
CA MET A 1 15.84 14.95 15.91
C MET A 1 15.09 15.23 17.21
N GLU A 2 13.77 15.18 17.24
CA GLU A 2 13.02 15.43 18.48
C GLU A 2 11.95 14.35 18.70
N MET A 3 11.76 13.93 19.96
CA MET A 3 10.64 13.11 20.39
C MET A 3 10.13 13.66 21.72
N HIS A 4 8.83 13.92 21.84
CA HIS A 4 8.21 14.38 23.09
C HIS A 4 8.92 15.57 23.78
N HIS A 5 9.35 16.58 23.01
CA HIS A 5 10.10 17.75 23.51
C HIS A 5 11.53 17.48 23.98
N GLU A 6 12.07 16.30 23.68
CA GLU A 6 13.46 15.94 23.96
C GLU A 6 14.25 15.77 22.67
N ALA A 7 15.47 16.31 22.66
CA ALA A 7 16.38 16.17 21.53
C ALA A 7 17.00 14.77 21.51
N LEU A 8 16.89 14.08 20.38
CA LEU A 8 17.48 12.76 20.15
C LEU A 8 18.64 12.83 19.17
N SER A 9 19.71 12.09 19.46
CA SER A 9 20.88 11.88 18.59
C SER A 9 20.59 10.89 17.46
N GLU A 10 19.79 9.87 17.74
CA GLU A 10 19.36 8.84 16.80
C GLU A 10 17.92 8.43 17.08
N ALA A 11 17.26 7.85 16.08
CA ALA A 11 15.92 7.28 16.18
C ALA A 11 16.00 5.81 15.77
N LEU A 12 15.32 4.95 16.53
CA LEU A 12 15.26 3.52 16.29
C LEU A 12 13.91 3.11 15.69
N HIS A 13 13.81 1.87 15.23
CA HIS A 13 12.57 1.35 14.66
C HIS A 13 11.45 1.35 15.70
N GLY A 14 10.34 2.03 15.39
CA GLY A 14 9.18 2.17 16.28
C GLY A 14 9.04 3.56 16.92
N ASP A 15 10.07 4.40 16.80
CA ASP A 15 10.07 5.76 17.34
C ASP A 15 9.22 6.72 16.50
N ASN A 16 8.38 7.53 17.17
CA ASN A 16 7.64 8.62 16.54
C ASN A 16 8.42 9.93 16.72
N VAL A 17 9.15 10.35 15.69
CA VAL A 17 10.07 11.50 15.78
C VAL A 17 9.69 12.65 14.86
N GLY A 18 9.97 13.87 15.31
CA GLY A 18 10.02 15.08 14.50
C GLY A 18 11.41 15.26 13.89
N LEU A 19 11.45 15.53 12.58
CA LEU A 19 12.68 15.85 11.85
C LEU A 19 12.61 17.30 11.34
N ASN A 20 13.68 18.04 11.59
CA ASN A 20 13.87 19.37 10.99
C ASN A 20 14.75 19.24 9.74
N VAL A 21 14.18 19.52 8.57
CA VAL A 21 14.86 19.40 7.28
C VAL A 21 15.05 20.78 6.67
N LYS A 22 16.27 21.10 6.23
CA LYS A 22 16.59 22.38 5.60
C LYS A 22 16.27 22.33 4.10
N ASN A 23 15.91 23.48 3.54
CA ASN A 23 15.65 23.68 2.10
C ASN A 23 14.48 22.86 1.54
N VAL A 24 13.51 22.50 2.37
CA VAL A 24 12.27 21.83 1.95
C VAL A 24 11.09 22.68 2.42
N SER A 25 10.17 23.02 1.51
CA SER A 25 8.96 23.76 1.86
C SER A 25 7.91 22.81 2.43
N VAL A 26 7.06 23.32 3.34
CA VAL A 26 5.89 22.58 3.82
C VAL A 26 4.91 22.26 2.68
N GLN A 27 4.93 23.05 1.59
CA GLN A 27 4.11 22.79 0.40
C GLN A 27 4.60 21.60 -0.43
N ASP A 28 5.88 21.24 -0.28
CA ASP A 28 6.51 20.14 -1.04
C ASP A 28 6.40 18.80 -0.30
N VAL A 29 5.83 18.78 0.91
CA VAL A 29 5.72 17.59 1.75
C VAL A 29 4.28 17.37 2.16
N CYS A 30 3.78 16.19 1.80
CA CYS A 30 2.42 15.76 2.14
C CYS A 30 2.44 14.50 3.00
N ARG A 31 1.37 14.30 3.78
CA ARG A 31 1.15 13.04 4.50
C ARG A 31 1.14 11.88 3.51
N GLY A 32 1.80 10.79 3.87
CA GLY A 32 1.98 9.62 3.00
C GLY A 32 3.32 9.59 2.27
N TYR A 33 4.12 10.65 2.33
CA TYR A 33 5.50 10.63 1.81
C TYR A 33 6.41 9.80 2.70
N VAL A 34 7.38 9.13 2.08
CA VAL A 34 8.35 8.26 2.75
C VAL A 34 9.72 8.92 2.66
N ALA A 35 10.35 9.16 3.80
CA ALA A 35 11.73 9.63 3.88
C ALA A 35 12.68 8.44 4.04
N GLY A 36 13.86 8.51 3.43
CA GLY A 36 14.91 7.50 3.55
C GLY A 36 16.28 8.06 3.20
N ASP A 37 17.33 7.28 3.48
CA ASP A 37 18.70 7.67 3.15
C ASP A 37 18.94 7.55 1.64
N ASN A 38 19.35 8.66 1.02
CA ASN A 38 19.65 8.72 -0.40
C ASN A 38 20.77 7.75 -0.84
N LYS A 39 21.65 7.34 0.08
CA LYS A 39 22.77 6.44 -0.21
C LYS A 39 22.45 4.96 0.05
N ASN A 40 21.36 4.67 0.76
CA ASN A 40 21.05 3.32 1.21
C ASN A 40 19.61 2.95 0.84
N ASP A 41 19.45 2.49 -0.41
CA ASP A 41 18.19 2.01 -0.97
C ASP A 41 17.02 3.02 -0.79
N PRO A 42 17.15 4.21 -1.44
CA PRO A 42 16.20 5.30 -1.25
C PRO A 42 14.78 4.90 -1.65
N PRO A 43 13.75 5.48 -1.00
CA PRO A 43 12.37 5.27 -1.40
C PRO A 43 12.16 5.72 -2.86
N MET A 44 11.54 4.85 -3.67
CA MET A 44 11.22 5.11 -5.06
C MET A 44 9.71 5.16 -5.28
N GLU A 45 9.27 6.03 -6.19
CA GLU A 45 7.87 6.09 -6.61
C GLU A 45 7.46 4.79 -7.30
N ALA A 46 6.25 4.33 -7.00
CA ALA A 46 5.61 3.22 -7.69
C ALA A 46 4.44 3.75 -8.52
N THR A 47 4.34 3.31 -9.76
CA THR A 47 3.15 3.56 -10.63
C THR A 47 2.16 2.39 -10.57
N GLY A 48 2.61 1.24 -10.08
CA GLY A 48 1.82 0.06 -9.89
C GLY A 48 2.61 -1.02 -9.15
N PHE A 49 1.89 -1.97 -8.58
CA PHE A 49 2.49 -3.08 -7.83
C PHE A 49 1.59 -4.30 -7.92
N THR A 50 2.17 -5.49 -7.75
CA THR A 50 1.40 -6.73 -7.65
C THR A 50 1.26 -7.10 -6.17
N ALA A 51 0.05 -7.35 -5.70
CA ALA A 51 -0.20 -7.73 -4.31
C ALA A 51 -1.25 -8.83 -4.20
N GLN A 52 -1.13 -9.60 -3.12
CA GLN A 52 -2.16 -10.53 -2.69
C GLN A 52 -3.26 -9.76 -1.95
N VAL A 53 -4.50 -9.97 -2.35
CA VAL A 53 -5.68 -9.35 -1.75
C VAL A 53 -6.60 -10.43 -1.21
N ILE A 54 -7.30 -10.10 -0.13
CA ILE A 54 -8.39 -10.91 0.42
C ILE A 54 -9.61 -10.01 0.50
N ILE A 55 -10.71 -10.40 -0.15
CA ILE A 55 -11.92 -9.59 -0.16
C ILE A 55 -12.74 -9.89 1.09
N LEU A 56 -12.98 -8.86 1.90
CA LEU A 56 -13.69 -8.98 3.17
C LEU A 56 -15.03 -8.24 3.11
N ASN A 57 -16.11 -8.92 3.51
CA ASN A 57 -17.43 -8.32 3.80
C ASN A 57 -17.98 -7.37 2.71
N HIS A 58 -17.73 -7.66 1.43
CA HIS A 58 -18.24 -6.88 0.31
C HIS A 58 -19.49 -7.54 -0.30
N ALA A 59 -20.62 -6.82 -0.33
CA ALA A 59 -21.90 -7.34 -0.81
C ALA A 59 -21.97 -7.54 -2.34
N GLY A 60 -21.08 -6.88 -3.10
CA GLY A 60 -21.03 -6.95 -4.55
C GLY A 60 -19.86 -7.78 -5.10
N GLN A 61 -19.66 -7.65 -6.41
CA GLN A 61 -18.52 -8.22 -7.13
C GLN A 61 -17.52 -7.13 -7.47
N ILE A 62 -16.23 -7.43 -7.36
CA ILE A 62 -15.15 -6.53 -7.74
C ILE A 62 -14.55 -7.01 -9.05
N SER A 63 -14.62 -6.18 -10.08
CA SER A 63 -14.04 -6.46 -11.40
C SER A 63 -12.77 -5.64 -11.62
N ALA A 64 -12.00 -6.00 -12.65
CA ALA A 64 -10.93 -5.14 -13.13
C ALA A 64 -11.47 -3.73 -13.44
N ARG A 65 -10.62 -2.71 -13.26
CA ARG A 65 -10.92 -1.27 -13.35
C ARG A 65 -11.69 -0.68 -12.17
N CYS A 66 -12.06 -1.48 -11.16
CA CYS A 66 -12.51 -0.92 -9.89
C CYS A 66 -11.40 -0.05 -9.29
N ALA A 67 -11.78 1.09 -8.70
CA ALA A 67 -10.86 2.10 -8.16
C ALA A 67 -11.06 2.30 -6.65
N PRO A 68 -10.73 1.31 -5.80
CA PRO A 68 -10.78 1.48 -4.36
C PRO A 68 -9.78 2.53 -3.86
N VAL A 69 -10.03 3.01 -2.64
CA VAL A 69 -9.00 3.70 -1.88
C VAL A 69 -8.17 2.68 -1.12
N LEU A 70 -6.85 2.81 -1.22
CA LEU A 70 -5.85 2.03 -0.52
C LEU A 70 -5.26 2.89 0.59
N ASP A 71 -5.39 2.40 1.82
CA ASP A 71 -4.59 2.87 2.94
C ASP A 71 -3.31 2.03 3.02
N CYS A 72 -2.16 2.70 2.94
CA CYS A 72 -0.86 2.06 3.12
C CYS A 72 0.03 2.95 3.98
N HIS A 73 0.44 2.46 5.15
CA HIS A 73 1.12 3.25 6.18
C HIS A 73 0.30 4.50 6.56
N THR A 74 0.80 5.70 6.23
CA THR A 74 0.12 6.98 6.45
C THR A 74 -0.51 7.54 5.19
N ALA A 75 -0.31 6.87 4.04
CA ALA A 75 -0.84 7.26 2.74
C ALA A 75 -2.28 6.76 2.55
N HIS A 76 -3.12 7.59 1.93
CA HIS A 76 -4.52 7.33 1.62
C HIS A 76 -4.76 7.68 0.15
N ILE A 77 -4.80 6.67 -0.73
CA ILE A 77 -4.63 6.88 -2.18
C ILE A 77 -5.61 6.02 -2.98
N ALA A 78 -6.31 6.64 -3.93
CA ALA A 78 -7.12 5.92 -4.90
C ALA A 78 -6.22 5.08 -5.83
N CYS A 79 -6.42 3.77 -5.82
CA CYS A 79 -5.69 2.83 -6.66
C CYS A 79 -6.68 2.03 -7.50
N LYS A 80 -6.30 1.67 -8.72
CA LYS A 80 -7.12 0.90 -9.66
C LYS A 80 -6.65 -0.54 -9.71
N PHE A 81 -7.60 -1.46 -9.78
CA PHE A 81 -7.32 -2.85 -10.12
C PHE A 81 -7.05 -2.91 -11.63
N ALA A 82 -5.78 -2.87 -12.03
CA ALA A 82 -5.41 -2.95 -13.43
C ALA A 82 -5.76 -4.31 -14.01
N GLU A 83 -5.41 -5.37 -13.27
CA GLU A 83 -5.59 -6.75 -13.69
C GLU A 83 -5.84 -7.65 -12.49
N LEU A 84 -6.85 -8.50 -12.59
CA LEU A 84 -7.05 -9.61 -11.65
C LEU A 84 -6.27 -10.80 -12.22
N LYS A 85 -5.04 -11.03 -11.74
CA LYS A 85 -4.15 -12.04 -12.32
C LYS A 85 -4.64 -13.44 -12.02
N GLU A 86 -4.76 -13.77 -10.75
CA GLU A 86 -5.03 -15.16 -10.35
C GLU A 86 -5.87 -15.17 -9.10
N LYS A 87 -6.84 -16.07 -9.04
CA LYS A 87 -7.50 -16.43 -7.80
C LYS A 87 -6.62 -17.45 -7.09
N ILE A 88 -6.47 -17.31 -5.77
CA ILE A 88 -5.67 -18.20 -4.94
C ILE A 88 -6.51 -18.74 -3.78
N ASP A 89 -6.21 -19.97 -3.36
CA ASP A 89 -6.75 -20.53 -2.14
C ASP A 89 -5.97 -20.00 -0.92
N ARG A 90 -6.68 -19.46 0.07
CA ARG A 90 -6.10 -18.81 1.25
C ARG A 90 -5.23 -19.76 2.09
N CYS A 91 -5.56 -21.06 2.10
CA CYS A 91 -4.94 -22.03 2.99
C CYS A 91 -3.82 -22.83 2.33
N SER A 92 -3.96 -23.11 1.03
CA SER A 92 -3.06 -24.01 0.28
C SER A 92 -2.19 -23.28 -0.75
N CYS A 93 -2.39 -21.97 -0.97
CA CYS A 93 -1.73 -21.17 -2.00
C CYS A 93 -1.82 -21.77 -3.42
N LYS A 94 -2.78 -22.69 -3.65
CA LYS A 94 -3.06 -23.23 -4.98
C LYS A 94 -3.82 -22.21 -5.80
N LYS A 95 -3.63 -22.24 -7.11
CA LYS A 95 -4.27 -21.36 -8.10
C LYS A 95 -5.51 -22.04 -8.68
N PRO A 96 -6.72 -21.81 -8.13
CA PRO A 96 -7.96 -22.35 -8.69
C PRO A 96 -8.34 -21.77 -10.06
N GLU A 97 -8.01 -20.51 -10.32
CA GLU A 97 -8.47 -19.81 -11.54
C GLU A 97 -7.44 -18.75 -11.96
N ASP A 98 -7.13 -18.71 -13.26
CA ASP A 98 -6.28 -17.69 -13.90
C ASP A 98 -7.18 -16.67 -14.61
N GLY A 99 -6.90 -15.38 -14.43
CA GLY A 99 -7.67 -14.26 -15.00
C GLY A 99 -9.15 -14.22 -14.60
N PRO A 100 -9.52 -14.25 -13.30
CA PRO A 100 -10.93 -14.23 -12.90
C PRO A 100 -11.62 -12.94 -13.35
N LYS A 101 -12.85 -13.05 -13.87
CA LYS A 101 -13.63 -11.88 -14.33
C LYS A 101 -14.06 -10.95 -13.18
N PHE A 102 -14.29 -11.53 -12.00
CA PHE A 102 -14.67 -10.80 -10.80
C PHE A 102 -14.26 -11.55 -9.53
N LEU A 103 -14.10 -10.82 -8.42
CA LEU A 103 -13.87 -11.33 -7.08
C LEU A 103 -15.08 -11.05 -6.18
N LYS A 104 -15.38 -11.94 -5.25
CA LYS A 104 -16.44 -11.78 -4.24
C LYS A 104 -15.87 -11.91 -2.83
N SER A 105 -16.70 -11.58 -1.83
CA SER A 105 -16.35 -11.77 -0.41
C SER A 105 -15.84 -13.18 -0.13
N GLY A 106 -14.72 -13.29 0.58
CA GLY A 106 -14.03 -14.53 0.92
C GLY A 106 -12.98 -14.97 -0.11
N ASP A 107 -12.96 -14.40 -1.31
CA ASP A 107 -11.94 -14.73 -2.30
C ASP A 107 -10.58 -14.12 -1.93
N ALA A 108 -9.52 -14.87 -2.22
CA ALA A 108 -8.16 -14.38 -2.24
C ALA A 108 -7.65 -14.37 -3.68
N ALA A 109 -6.89 -13.34 -4.06
CA ALA A 109 -6.37 -13.21 -5.41
C ALA A 109 -5.03 -12.46 -5.44
N ILE A 110 -4.25 -12.69 -6.49
CA ILE A 110 -3.13 -11.85 -6.87
C ILE A 110 -3.65 -10.80 -7.85
N VAL A 111 -3.46 -9.53 -7.54
CA VAL A 111 -3.98 -8.39 -8.31
C VAL A 111 -2.83 -7.46 -8.67
N VAL A 112 -2.83 -6.98 -9.92
CA VAL A 112 -1.98 -5.85 -10.33
C VAL A 112 -2.74 -4.58 -10.07
N TRP A 113 -2.13 -3.73 -9.27
CA TRP A 113 -2.61 -2.41 -8.92
C TRP A 113 -1.92 -1.37 -9.79
N PHE A 114 -2.68 -0.33 -10.13
CA PHE A 114 -2.18 0.84 -10.83
C PHE A 114 -2.59 2.09 -10.07
N GLN A 115 -1.70 3.06 -10.00
CA GLN A 115 -1.93 4.32 -9.30
C GLN A 115 -1.97 5.46 -10.31
N GLU A 116 -3.04 6.27 -10.26
CA GLU A 116 -3.18 7.41 -11.16
C GLU A 116 -2.33 8.60 -10.73
N SER A 117 -2.08 8.73 -9.42
CA SER A 117 -1.16 9.72 -8.86
C SER A 117 0.04 8.97 -8.25
N PRO A 118 1.28 9.37 -8.58
CA PRO A 118 2.47 8.69 -8.11
C PRO A 118 2.56 8.77 -6.58
N CYS A 119 2.92 7.65 -5.95
CA CYS A 119 3.27 7.63 -4.54
C CYS A 119 4.37 6.61 -4.28
N VAL A 120 5.08 6.78 -3.19
CA VAL A 120 6.12 5.83 -2.79
C VAL A 120 5.47 4.67 -2.05
N LEU A 121 5.29 3.56 -2.74
CA LEU A 121 5.01 2.27 -2.11
C LEU A 121 6.23 1.39 -2.27
N ARG A 122 6.85 0.99 -1.16
CA ARG A 122 7.96 0.04 -1.22
C ARG A 122 7.41 -1.36 -1.49
N THR A 123 7.74 -1.91 -2.65
CA THR A 123 7.50 -3.32 -3.01
C THR A 123 8.46 -4.25 -2.24
N SER A 124 8.44 -4.20 -0.91
CA SER A 124 9.09 -5.23 -0.10
C SER A 124 8.10 -6.40 0.05
N LEU A 125 8.58 -7.60 -0.28
CA LEU A 125 7.96 -8.93 -0.46
C LEU A 125 6.76 -9.39 0.40
N ILE A 126 6.23 -8.59 1.33
CA ILE A 126 5.13 -8.95 2.23
C ILE A 126 4.27 -7.70 2.45
N ILE A 127 3.59 -7.20 1.40
CA ILE A 127 2.28 -6.55 1.62
C ILE A 127 1.28 -7.71 1.86
N LEU A 128 1.50 -8.42 2.97
CA LEU A 128 0.73 -9.61 3.36
C LEU A 128 -0.03 -9.33 4.67
N LEU A 129 0.12 -8.13 5.22
CA LEU A 129 -0.53 -7.73 6.45
C LEU A 129 -1.16 -6.35 6.20
N TRP A 130 -2.50 -6.32 6.17
CA TRP A 130 -3.34 -5.11 6.25
C TRP A 130 -3.69 -4.35 4.95
N VAL A 131 -3.69 -4.97 3.76
CA VAL A 131 -4.69 -4.53 2.76
C VAL A 131 -6.04 -5.14 3.17
N VAL A 132 -6.56 -4.67 4.30
CA VAL A 132 -7.97 -4.80 4.59
C VAL A 132 -8.63 -3.82 3.63
N LEU A 133 -9.15 -4.33 2.51
CA LEU A 133 -10.16 -3.62 1.73
C LEU A 133 -11.41 -3.49 2.61
N LEU A 134 -11.38 -2.56 3.57
CA LEU A 134 -12.53 -2.09 4.32
C LEU A 134 -13.29 -1.15 3.40
N PHE A 135 -14.04 -1.72 2.47
CA PHE A 135 -15.19 -1.03 1.92
C PHE A 135 -16.28 -1.04 2.98
N VAL A 136 -16.26 -0.04 3.86
CA VAL A 136 -17.44 0.37 4.63
C VAL A 136 -17.62 1.88 4.46
N LYS A 137 -18.29 2.24 3.38
CA LYS A 137 -19.50 3.04 3.49
C LYS A 137 -20.47 2.68 2.37
#